data_AF-A0A0D2CHC8-F1
#
_entry.id   AF-A0A0D2CHC8-F1
#
_cell.length_a   1.000
_cell.length_b   1.000
_cell.length_c   1.000
_cell.angle_alpha   90.00
_cell.angle_beta   90.00
_cell.angle_gamma   90.00
#
_symmetry.space_group_name_H-M   'P 1'
#
loop_
_entity.id
_entity.type
_entity.pdbx_description
1 polymer ?
#
loop_
_entity_poly.entity_id
_entity_poly.type
_entity_poly.pdbx_seq_one_letter_code
_entity_poly.pdbx_strand_id
1 'polypeptide(L)'
;MLQARDRPPVEEAIHSLPHDASTVTTPPTTTTATTTASNRPRHHHDGQPRAPVPHGVEITTRADLSLLYRVLRAVIKPLRPRLVRPRDPAQPAGSPRLSPPKKRNVEIAETRCEGVWMYRVRATGGKGKGGVERAGGPRGDGMSAAGGGGFGNLASGVVSDGSTGHHGQAVNPRGCGRRHRVYYFCGGGFQTPPAPEHWRFLALLTQDLANRRLHPPAAENSPRADILRRDMDIELVLVSYPLAPNSPARESLRVLKQWLTKVLDEAVENGDTLSLMGDSSGGNVVLSLGFWAVQNYALTPQQQQQQQQQVSPRADPSLADDGTMRPPNGTPRTSPRFPLTSLISISAPTDLTNSNPQIREADKLDCVLTAALTREVAEVWTGNRNSDGNGHGPKNQDPSSYGAIPLADSSVSPLRNPEAAFHALKDRQVNVHGVLGTHDVLAPDGIEFMRKCQRLGVTGKWLVWEGQMHCFPLAGGGGVIGIREGREGRGFVVDLLRRDCEREGQMMY
;
A
#
# COMPACT_ATOMS: atom_id res chain seq x y z
N MET A 1 69.03 3.59 -41.83
CA MET A 1 67.99 3.35 -42.86
C MET A 1 66.71 3.99 -42.31
N LEU A 2 66.14 5.09 -42.84
CA LEU A 2 65.54 5.31 -44.19
C LEU A 2 64.46 4.25 -44.47
N GLN A 3 63.18 4.54 -44.74
CA GLN A 3 62.38 5.74 -45.09
C GLN A 3 61.05 5.73 -44.27
N ALA A 4 60.36 6.81 -43.88
CA ALA A 4 59.84 8.02 -44.55
C ALA A 4 58.45 7.87 -45.24
N ARG A 5 57.57 8.84 -44.93
CA ARG A 5 56.31 9.29 -45.61
C ARG A 5 54.98 8.59 -45.27
N ASP A 6 53.80 9.26 -45.27
CA ASP A 6 53.48 10.71 -45.10
C ASP A 6 51.97 10.94 -44.69
N ARG A 7 51.61 12.22 -44.47
CA ARG A 7 50.27 12.89 -44.33
C ARG A 7 50.37 14.23 -45.14
N PRO A 8 49.35 15.11 -45.32
CA PRO A 8 47.90 15.06 -45.06
C PRO A 8 47.11 15.35 -46.39
N PRO A 9 46.15 16.31 -46.59
CA PRO A 9 45.99 17.66 -46.03
C PRO A 9 44.64 17.95 -45.32
N VAL A 10 44.56 19.16 -44.76
CA VAL A 10 43.36 19.86 -44.23
C VAL A 10 43.05 21.01 -45.19
N GLU A 11 41.78 21.38 -45.37
CA GLU A 11 41.40 22.64 -46.04
C GLU A 11 40.40 23.43 -45.18
N GLU A 12 40.69 24.72 -44.98
CA GLU A 12 39.80 25.71 -44.38
C GLU A 12 39.04 26.47 -45.49
N ALA A 13 37.79 26.83 -45.23
CA ALA A 13 37.11 27.88 -45.99
C ALA A 13 36.17 28.69 -45.08
N ILE A 14 36.56 29.93 -44.81
CA ILE A 14 35.72 30.97 -44.19
C ILE A 14 34.92 31.64 -45.31
N HIS A 15 33.61 31.85 -45.16
CA HIS A 15 32.96 33.14 -45.54
C HIS A 15 31.47 33.30 -45.16
N SER A 16 31.16 34.49 -44.65
CA SER A 16 29.89 35.25 -44.79
C SER A 16 28.64 34.88 -43.95
N LEU A 17 28.25 35.83 -43.08
CA LEU A 17 26.87 36.09 -42.64
C LEU A 17 26.05 36.74 -43.78
N PRO A 18 24.70 36.82 -43.69
CA PRO A 18 24.10 37.99 -43.02
C PRO A 18 22.90 37.69 -42.09
N HIS A 19 22.65 38.65 -41.20
CA HIS A 19 21.38 39.12 -40.61
C HIS A 19 20.10 38.29 -40.88
N ASP A 20 19.29 37.98 -39.86
CA ASP A 20 18.42 39.02 -39.32
C ASP A 20 18.09 38.95 -37.82
N ALA A 21 17.65 40.08 -37.26
CA ALA A 21 17.39 40.25 -35.83
C ALA A 21 15.95 40.72 -35.56
N SER A 22 15.37 40.23 -34.47
CA SER A 22 14.30 40.96 -33.76
C SER A 22 14.29 40.62 -32.26
N THR A 23 14.64 41.65 -31.50
CA THR A 23 14.39 41.94 -30.07
C THR A 23 13.09 41.35 -29.51
N VAL A 24 12.95 41.07 -28.19
CA VAL A 24 12.76 42.09 -27.14
C VAL A 24 13.14 41.59 -25.72
N THR A 25 13.99 42.38 -25.07
CA THR A 25 14.04 42.88 -23.67
C THR A 25 13.43 42.10 -22.47
N THR A 26 14.19 42.07 -21.37
CA THR A 26 13.84 41.64 -19.99
C THR A 26 13.57 42.87 -19.07
N PRO A 27 13.40 42.81 -17.71
CA PRO A 27 12.89 41.77 -16.79
C PRO A 27 11.66 42.29 -15.95
N PRO A 28 11.63 42.30 -14.59
CA PRO A 28 10.86 41.34 -13.77
C PRO A 28 9.77 41.98 -12.87
N THR A 29 8.86 41.16 -12.30
CA THR A 29 8.03 41.62 -11.15
C THR A 29 7.69 40.52 -10.13
N THR A 30 7.99 40.83 -8.87
CA THR A 30 7.48 40.14 -7.67
C THR A 30 6.06 40.63 -7.35
N THR A 31 5.12 39.75 -7.02
CA THR A 31 3.87 40.19 -6.36
C THR A 31 3.40 39.23 -5.28
N THR A 32 3.29 39.77 -4.06
CA THR A 32 2.67 39.13 -2.89
C THR A 32 1.28 39.74 -2.66
N ALA A 33 0.25 38.91 -2.49
CA ALA A 33 -1.04 39.27 -1.90
C ALA A 33 -1.60 37.99 -1.24
N THR A 34 -1.90 37.89 0.06
CA THR A 34 -2.48 38.84 1.03
C THR A 34 -3.94 39.16 0.73
N THR A 35 -4.83 38.23 1.07
CA THR A 35 -6.28 38.42 1.03
C THR A 35 -6.77 39.06 2.32
N THR A 36 -7.21 40.32 2.26
CA THR A 36 -7.85 41.03 3.37
C THR A 36 -9.28 40.54 3.62
N ALA A 37 -9.68 40.50 4.89
CA ALA A 37 -11.07 40.28 5.28
C ALA A 37 -11.92 41.55 5.05
N SER A 38 -13.18 41.38 4.66
CA SER A 38 -14.20 42.43 4.72
C SER A 38 -15.57 41.84 5.08
N ASN A 39 -16.44 42.66 5.67
CA ASN A 39 -17.65 42.24 6.38
C ASN A 39 -18.91 42.12 5.50
N ARG A 40 -19.83 41.27 5.99
CA ARG A 40 -21.20 40.98 5.55
C ARG A 40 -22.06 42.20 5.16
N PRO A 41 -23.14 41.96 4.39
CA PRO A 41 -24.46 41.74 5.02
C PRO A 41 -25.08 40.35 4.74
N ARG A 42 -26.08 39.97 5.56
CA ARG A 42 -26.91 38.75 5.38
C ARG A 42 -28.08 39.07 4.42
N HIS A 43 -28.55 38.11 3.62
CA HIS A 43 -29.98 37.72 3.57
C HIS A 43 -30.23 36.45 2.72
N HIS A 44 -31.24 35.68 3.16
CA HIS A 44 -31.97 34.56 2.54
C HIS A 44 -31.29 33.23 2.14
N HIS A 45 -32.04 32.16 2.41
CA HIS A 45 -31.79 30.79 2.01
C HIS A 45 -32.01 30.61 0.50
N ASP A 46 -31.07 29.94 -0.16
CA ASP A 46 -31.39 28.93 -1.16
C ASP A 46 -30.31 27.83 -1.15
N GLY A 47 -30.63 26.67 -1.69
CA GLY A 47 -29.88 25.43 -1.47
C GLY A 47 -28.40 25.50 -1.86
N GLN A 48 -27.49 25.11 -0.96
CA GLN A 48 -26.09 24.94 -1.33
C GLN A 48 -25.95 23.81 -2.38
N PRO A 49 -25.30 24.06 -3.53
CA PRO A 49 -24.88 22.97 -4.40
C PRO A 49 -23.85 22.12 -3.63
N ARG A 50 -23.98 20.79 -3.75
CA ARG A 50 -22.95 19.85 -3.25
C ARG A 50 -21.58 20.30 -3.78
N ALA A 51 -20.61 20.45 -2.89
CA ALA A 51 -19.23 20.73 -3.29
C ALA A 51 -18.78 19.65 -4.30
N PRO A 52 -18.21 20.04 -5.47
CA PRO A 52 -17.81 19.07 -6.47
C PRO A 52 -16.75 18.14 -5.88
N VAL A 53 -16.95 16.83 -6.05
CA VAL A 53 -15.96 15.83 -5.64
C VAL A 53 -14.68 16.10 -6.44
N PRO A 54 -13.51 16.32 -5.80
CA PRO A 54 -12.30 16.67 -6.52
C PRO A 54 -11.86 15.51 -7.42
N HIS A 55 -12.01 15.71 -8.73
CA HIS A 55 -11.54 14.77 -9.74
C HIS A 55 -10.02 14.94 -9.95
N GLY A 56 -9.25 13.89 -9.66
CA GLY A 56 -7.80 13.83 -9.91
C GLY A 56 -6.96 13.50 -8.67
N VAL A 57 -5.67 13.83 -8.74
CA VAL A 57 -4.70 13.60 -7.67
C VAL A 57 -4.60 14.82 -6.74
N GLU A 58 -4.81 14.59 -5.44
CA GLU A 58 -4.55 15.56 -4.37
C GLU A 58 -3.11 15.38 -3.85
N ILE A 59 -2.29 16.43 -3.91
CA ILE A 59 -0.87 16.37 -3.48
C ILE A 59 -0.68 17.23 -2.23
N THR A 60 -0.27 16.59 -1.13
CA THR A 60 0.15 17.23 0.11
C THR A 60 1.68 17.28 0.14
N THR A 61 2.25 18.47 -0.05
CA THR A 61 3.71 18.68 0.07
C THR A 61 4.06 19.19 1.47
N ARG A 62 5.14 18.68 2.06
CA ARG A 62 5.68 19.14 3.36
C ARG A 62 7.20 19.30 3.30
N ALA A 63 7.73 20.29 4.01
CA ALA A 63 9.18 20.52 4.14
C ALA A 63 9.65 20.62 5.60
N ASP A 64 8.75 20.46 6.57
CA ASP A 64 9.09 20.60 7.99
C ASP A 64 9.77 19.32 8.52
N LEU A 65 10.99 19.48 9.05
CA LEU A 65 11.81 18.39 9.57
C LEU A 65 12.19 18.68 11.03
N SER A 66 11.90 17.73 11.92
CA SER A 66 12.26 17.77 13.33
C SER A 66 13.77 17.72 13.52
N LEU A 67 14.25 18.34 14.60
CA LEU A 67 15.66 18.31 14.97
C LEU A 67 16.14 16.87 15.19
N LEU A 68 15.32 16.02 15.82
CA LEU A 68 15.61 14.60 16.04
C LEU A 68 15.85 13.86 14.72
N TYR A 69 15.00 14.07 13.71
CA TYR A 69 15.19 13.45 12.40
C TYR A 69 16.44 13.98 11.67
N ARG A 70 16.72 15.30 11.76
CA ARG A 70 17.95 15.88 11.18
C ARG A 70 19.22 15.26 11.77
N VAL A 71 19.26 15.05 13.09
CA VAL A 71 20.36 14.35 13.79
C VAL A 71 20.42 12.88 13.36
N LEU A 72 19.28 12.17 13.37
CA LEU A 72 19.20 10.77 12.97
C LEU A 72 19.74 10.55 11.56
N ARG A 73 19.35 11.40 10.59
CA ARG A 73 19.82 11.33 9.20
C ARG A 73 21.34 11.49 9.09
N ALA A 74 21.94 12.38 9.90
CA ALA A 74 23.39 12.56 9.96
C ALA A 74 24.11 11.32 10.55
N VAL A 75 23.49 10.62 11.50
CA VAL A 75 24.04 9.39 12.11
C VAL A 75 23.85 8.15 11.23
N ILE A 76 22.73 8.04 10.50
CA ILE A 76 22.46 6.90 9.61
C ILE A 76 23.38 6.93 8.39
N LYS A 77 23.64 8.10 7.79
CA LYS A 77 24.36 8.19 6.49
C LYS A 77 25.76 7.54 6.50
N PRO A 78 26.62 7.67 7.52
CA PRO A 78 27.87 6.90 7.63
C PRO A 78 27.69 5.38 7.77
N LEU A 79 26.54 4.92 8.24
CA LEU A 79 26.23 3.49 8.44
C LEU A 79 25.60 2.83 7.20
N ARG A 80 25.23 3.61 6.17
CA ARG A 80 24.65 3.16 4.89
C ARG A 80 25.35 1.92 4.29
N PRO A 81 26.69 1.79 4.24
CA PRO A 81 27.36 0.58 3.70
C PRO A 81 27.15 -0.71 4.50
N ARG A 82 26.65 -0.62 5.75
CA ARG A 82 26.27 -1.77 6.58
C ARG A 82 24.77 -2.10 6.50
N LEU A 83 23.92 -1.11 6.20
CA LEU A 83 22.49 -1.27 5.97
C LEU A 83 22.19 -1.95 4.62
N VAL A 84 23.04 -1.69 3.63
CA VAL A 84 22.94 -2.20 2.24
C VAL A 84 23.33 -3.69 2.09
N ARG A 85 23.86 -4.35 3.14
CA ARG A 85 24.30 -5.75 3.05
C ARG A 85 23.12 -6.73 3.16
N PRO A 86 22.99 -7.71 2.24
CA PRO A 86 22.12 -8.86 2.46
C PRO A 86 22.48 -9.56 3.78
N ARG A 87 21.49 -9.78 4.65
CA ARG A 87 21.68 -10.36 5.98
C ARG A 87 21.20 -11.80 6.11
N ASP A 88 20.23 -12.19 5.30
CA ASP A 88 19.53 -13.46 5.43
C ASP A 88 19.85 -14.38 4.24
N PRO A 89 19.88 -15.71 4.44
CA PRO A 89 19.96 -16.65 3.33
C PRO A 89 18.72 -16.55 2.44
N ALA A 90 18.89 -16.89 1.15
CA ALA A 90 17.82 -16.93 0.17
C ALA A 90 16.66 -17.81 0.68
N GLN A 91 15.45 -17.24 0.71
CA GLN A 91 14.27 -17.94 1.23
C GLN A 91 13.88 -19.10 0.30
N PRO A 92 13.25 -20.18 0.79
CA PRO A 92 12.76 -21.26 -0.06
C PRO A 92 11.83 -20.76 -1.18
N ALA A 93 11.74 -21.52 -2.28
CA ALA A 93 10.84 -21.18 -3.38
C ALA A 93 9.37 -21.20 -2.94
N GLY A 94 8.56 -20.30 -3.52
CA GLY A 94 7.17 -20.07 -3.12
C GLY A 94 7.02 -19.08 -1.97
N SER A 95 5.81 -19.02 -1.41
CA SER A 95 5.47 -18.13 -0.28
C SER A 95 6.09 -18.66 1.02
N PRO A 96 6.94 -17.89 1.71
CA PRO A 96 7.54 -18.33 2.97
C PRO A 96 6.52 -18.25 4.11
N ARG A 97 6.44 -19.31 4.92
CA ARG A 97 5.68 -19.27 6.18
C ARG A 97 6.48 -18.49 7.23
N LEU A 98 5.86 -17.48 7.81
CA LEU A 98 6.49 -16.59 8.79
C LEU A 98 6.22 -17.05 10.22
N SER A 99 7.01 -16.55 11.16
CA SER A 99 6.78 -16.68 12.60
C SER A 99 6.40 -15.30 13.17
N PRO A 100 5.10 -14.96 13.29
CA PRO A 100 4.69 -13.63 13.74
C PRO A 100 5.15 -13.31 15.16
N PRO A 101 5.63 -12.09 15.44
CA PRO A 101 6.05 -11.70 16.77
C PRO A 101 4.85 -11.55 17.71
N LYS A 102 4.96 -12.08 18.93
CA LYS A 102 3.97 -11.81 19.99
C LYS A 102 3.97 -10.32 20.34
N LYS A 103 2.84 -9.64 20.13
CA LYS A 103 2.62 -8.22 20.47
C LYS A 103 1.44 -8.13 21.44
N ARG A 104 1.50 -7.26 22.46
CA ARG A 104 0.48 -7.21 23.54
C ARG A 104 -0.89 -6.69 23.10
N ASN A 105 -0.94 -5.86 22.05
CA ASN A 105 -2.12 -5.09 21.66
C ASN A 105 -2.73 -5.54 20.31
N VAL A 106 -2.20 -6.61 19.71
CA VAL A 106 -2.76 -7.19 18.49
C VAL A 106 -2.71 -8.71 18.54
N GLU A 107 -3.75 -9.33 17.99
CA GLU A 107 -3.81 -10.74 17.66
C GLU A 107 -3.41 -10.92 16.19
N ILE A 108 -2.65 -11.98 15.89
CA ILE A 108 -2.23 -12.31 14.53
C ILE A 108 -2.69 -13.73 14.22
N ALA A 109 -3.62 -13.86 13.28
CA ALA A 109 -4.13 -15.14 12.80
C ALA A 109 -3.51 -15.49 11.44
N GLU A 110 -2.90 -16.67 11.35
CA GLU A 110 -2.34 -17.20 10.10
C GLU A 110 -3.45 -17.82 9.24
N THR A 111 -3.43 -17.53 7.93
CA THR A 111 -4.28 -18.16 6.91
C THR A 111 -3.47 -18.43 5.64
N ARG A 112 -4.04 -19.19 4.70
CA ARG A 112 -3.41 -19.51 3.41
C ARG A 112 -4.45 -19.52 2.29
N CYS A 113 -4.09 -18.98 1.12
CA CYS A 113 -4.95 -18.91 -0.07
C CYS A 113 -4.06 -19.04 -1.32
N GLU A 114 -4.43 -19.88 -2.30
CA GLU A 114 -3.62 -20.13 -3.52
C GLU A 114 -2.12 -20.36 -3.26
N GLY A 115 -1.82 -21.15 -2.22
CA GLY A 115 -0.44 -21.43 -1.78
C GLY A 115 0.26 -20.31 -1.01
N VAL A 116 -0.27 -19.08 -1.02
CA VAL A 116 0.27 -17.87 -0.36
C VAL A 116 -0.14 -17.80 1.11
N TRP A 117 0.83 -17.63 2.01
CA TRP A 117 0.62 -17.41 3.44
C TRP A 117 0.22 -15.95 3.72
N MET A 118 -0.73 -15.79 4.62
CA MET A 118 -1.31 -14.51 5.01
C MET A 118 -1.42 -14.41 6.54
N TYR A 119 -1.28 -13.20 7.07
CA TYR A 119 -1.29 -12.93 8.51
C TYR A 119 -2.23 -11.78 8.80
N ARG A 120 -3.45 -12.12 9.22
CA ARG A 120 -4.51 -11.19 9.59
C ARG A 120 -4.21 -10.57 10.95
N VAL A 121 -4.17 -9.23 11.02
CA VAL A 121 -3.80 -8.48 12.23
C VAL A 121 -5.03 -7.75 12.80
N ARG A 122 -5.44 -8.09 14.02
CA ARG A 122 -6.59 -7.50 14.72
C ARG A 122 -6.17 -6.82 16.01
N ALA A 123 -6.79 -5.70 16.36
CA ALA A 123 -6.57 -5.06 17.66
C ALA A 123 -7.15 -5.94 18.77
N THR A 124 -6.37 -6.23 19.82
CA THR A 124 -6.97 -6.77 21.03
C THR A 124 -7.61 -5.63 21.80
N GLY A 125 -8.88 -5.79 22.21
CA GLY A 125 -9.59 -4.79 23.00
C GLY A 125 -8.80 -4.50 24.29
N GLY A 126 -8.25 -3.29 24.39
CA GLY A 126 -7.45 -2.92 25.55
C GLY A 126 -8.31 -3.01 26.81
N LYS A 127 -7.89 -3.82 27.79
CA LYS A 127 -8.40 -3.67 29.16
C LYS A 127 -8.07 -2.24 29.59
N GLY A 128 -9.06 -1.36 29.54
CA GLY A 128 -8.95 -0.03 30.13
C GLY A 128 -8.48 -0.20 31.57
N LYS A 129 -7.52 0.62 31.99
CA LYS A 129 -7.21 0.78 33.41
C LYS A 129 -8.37 1.54 34.04
N GLY A 130 -9.49 0.85 34.24
CA GLY A 130 -10.53 1.29 35.16
C GLY A 130 -9.87 1.48 36.52
N GLY A 131 -10.01 2.68 37.09
CA GLY A 131 -9.62 2.91 38.47
C GLY A 131 -10.38 1.92 39.34
N VAL A 132 -9.68 1.22 40.23
CA VAL A 132 -10.33 0.38 41.24
C VAL A 132 -10.95 1.33 42.26
N GLU A 133 -12.21 1.70 42.05
CA GLU A 133 -13.02 2.24 43.13
C GLU A 133 -13.16 1.17 44.21
N ARG A 134 -12.75 1.55 45.42
CA ARG A 134 -12.85 0.69 46.60
C ARG A 134 -14.31 0.57 47.03
N ALA A 135 -14.93 -0.57 46.79
CA ALA A 135 -16.01 -1.07 47.64
C ALA A 135 -15.40 -1.99 48.71
N GLY A 136 -15.67 -1.70 49.99
CA GLY A 136 -14.94 -2.31 51.10
C GLY A 136 -15.72 -3.40 51.86
N GLY A 137 -15.11 -4.59 51.98
CA GLY A 137 -15.33 -5.56 53.06
C GLY A 137 -16.66 -6.34 53.09
N PRO A 138 -16.83 -7.28 54.03
CA PRO A 138 -15.90 -7.64 55.12
C PRO A 138 -15.33 -9.08 55.08
N ARG A 139 -14.24 -9.21 55.85
CA ARG A 139 -13.55 -10.39 56.42
C ARG A 139 -14.21 -11.78 56.35
N GLY A 140 -13.36 -12.77 56.05
CA GLY A 140 -13.49 -14.17 56.48
C GLY A 140 -12.10 -14.82 56.55
N ASP A 141 -11.68 -15.27 57.72
CA ASP A 141 -10.34 -15.84 57.98
C ASP A 141 -10.25 -17.31 57.52
N GLY A 142 -9.06 -17.77 57.12
CA GLY A 142 -8.84 -19.17 56.71
C GLY A 142 -7.38 -19.51 56.38
N MET A 143 -6.76 -20.36 57.21
CA MET A 143 -5.34 -20.74 57.16
C MET A 143 -4.87 -21.45 55.87
N SER A 144 -3.65 -21.08 55.45
CA SER A 144 -2.47 -21.95 55.25
C SER A 144 -2.65 -23.42 54.85
N ALA A 145 -1.97 -23.86 53.77
CA ALA A 145 -0.77 -24.72 53.88
C ALA A 145 -0.11 -24.99 52.51
N ALA A 146 1.17 -25.39 52.53
CA ALA A 146 1.98 -25.69 51.35
C ALA A 146 2.15 -27.20 51.10
N GLY A 147 2.48 -27.55 49.85
CA GLY A 147 2.92 -28.89 49.41
C GLY A 147 2.71 -29.04 47.90
N GLY A 148 3.60 -29.65 47.11
CA GLY A 148 4.89 -30.27 47.44
C GLY A 148 5.13 -31.50 46.56
N GLY A 149 6.07 -31.42 45.61
CA GLY A 149 6.36 -32.51 44.65
C GLY A 149 5.30 -32.67 43.54
N GLY A 150 5.58 -33.32 42.41
CA GLY A 150 6.84 -33.93 41.96
C GLY A 150 6.58 -35.12 41.03
N PHE A 151 7.33 -35.23 39.93
CA PHE A 151 7.24 -36.30 38.91
C PHE A 151 5.90 -36.33 38.12
N GLY A 152 5.82 -36.82 36.88
CA GLY A 152 6.89 -37.19 35.94
C GLY A 152 6.34 -37.94 34.71
N ASN A 153 7.02 -37.75 33.57
CA ASN A 153 7.11 -38.67 32.41
C ASN A 153 5.89 -38.99 31.50
N LEU A 154 6.24 -39.13 30.20
CA LEU A 154 5.66 -39.99 29.14
C LEU A 154 4.19 -39.73 28.75
N ALA A 155 3.82 -39.60 27.47
CA ALA A 155 4.26 -40.42 26.35
C ALA A 155 4.16 -39.72 24.98
N SER A 156 4.97 -40.18 24.02
CA SER A 156 4.79 -39.88 22.59
C SER A 156 3.57 -40.60 22.03
N GLY A 157 2.71 -39.88 21.31
CA GLY A 157 1.65 -40.45 20.48
C GLY A 157 1.87 -40.06 19.02
N VAL A 158 2.45 -40.96 18.23
CA VAL A 158 2.44 -40.86 16.76
C VAL A 158 1.06 -41.25 16.27
N VAL A 159 0.40 -40.38 15.50
CA VAL A 159 -0.79 -40.74 14.72
C VAL A 159 -0.59 -40.24 13.29
N SER A 160 -0.53 -41.19 12.36
CA SER A 160 -0.47 -40.92 10.93
C SER A 160 -1.86 -40.71 10.35
N ASP A 161 -1.90 -39.89 9.30
CA ASP A 161 -2.85 -39.77 8.17
C ASP A 161 -4.30 -40.32 8.29
N GLY A 162 -5.26 -39.53 7.82
CA GLY A 162 -6.68 -39.80 7.96
C GLY A 162 -7.59 -38.79 7.26
N SER A 163 -7.50 -38.71 5.93
CA SER A 163 -8.42 -37.93 5.09
C SER A 163 -9.89 -38.31 5.34
N THR A 164 -10.65 -37.41 5.97
CA THR A 164 -12.12 -37.40 5.88
C THR A 164 -12.62 -35.97 5.66
N GLY A 165 -13.51 -35.80 4.67
CA GLY A 165 -14.03 -34.51 4.29
C GLY A 165 -15.10 -34.02 5.26
N HIS A 166 -14.86 -32.88 5.91
CA HIS A 166 -15.92 -32.09 6.54
C HIS A 166 -15.91 -30.66 5.99
N HIS A 167 -16.98 -30.32 5.27
CA HIS A 167 -17.38 -28.94 5.02
C HIS A 167 -17.78 -28.30 6.35
N GLY A 168 -16.79 -27.85 7.12
CA GLY A 168 -17.00 -26.97 8.25
C GLY A 168 -17.47 -25.60 7.74
N GLN A 169 -18.78 -25.44 7.53
CA GLN A 169 -19.38 -24.12 7.45
C GLN A 169 -19.02 -23.36 8.73
N ALA A 170 -18.16 -22.34 8.59
CA ALA A 170 -17.85 -21.43 9.68
C ALA A 170 -19.11 -20.63 10.01
N VAL A 171 -19.87 -21.09 10.99
CA VAL A 171 -21.06 -20.40 11.52
C VAL A 171 -20.64 -19.01 11.99
N ASN A 172 -21.01 -17.98 11.23
CA ASN A 172 -20.66 -16.58 11.48
C ASN A 172 -21.23 -16.13 12.85
N PRO A 173 -20.41 -15.91 13.90
CA PRO A 173 -20.91 -15.47 15.19
C PRO A 173 -21.14 -13.96 15.16
N ARG A 174 -22.36 -13.57 14.74
CA ARG A 174 -23.02 -12.26 14.97
C ARG A 174 -22.14 -11.00 14.78
N GLY A 175 -22.12 -10.49 13.55
CA GLY A 175 -21.69 -9.13 13.23
C GLY A 175 -22.14 -8.75 11.82
N CYS A 176 -23.23 -7.99 11.69
CA CYS A 176 -23.90 -7.70 10.42
C CYS A 176 -23.24 -6.51 9.70
N GLY A 177 -22.00 -6.67 9.24
CA GLY A 177 -21.25 -5.62 8.53
C GLY A 177 -20.43 -6.18 7.37
N ARG A 178 -20.36 -5.41 6.27
CA ARG A 178 -19.45 -5.65 5.14
C ARG A 178 -18.02 -5.34 5.58
N ARG A 179 -17.02 -5.89 4.89
CA ARG A 179 -15.60 -5.72 5.27
C ARG A 179 -14.81 -5.05 4.16
N HIS A 180 -13.79 -4.32 4.59
CA HIS A 180 -12.76 -3.75 3.72
C HIS A 180 -11.41 -4.37 4.06
N ARG A 181 -10.89 -5.25 3.20
CA ARG A 181 -9.61 -5.94 3.45
C ARG A 181 -8.45 -5.16 2.84
N VAL A 182 -7.45 -4.84 3.66
CA VAL A 182 -6.22 -4.18 3.21
C VAL A 182 -5.11 -5.22 3.20
N TYR A 183 -4.70 -5.63 2.01
CA TYR A 183 -3.62 -6.60 1.83
C TYR A 183 -2.28 -5.87 1.75
N TYR A 184 -1.42 -6.10 2.74
CA TYR A 184 -0.15 -5.41 2.91
C TYR A 184 1.05 -6.25 2.47
N PHE A 185 1.83 -5.71 1.54
CA PHE A 185 3.06 -6.29 1.02
C PHE A 185 4.25 -5.50 1.56
N CYS A 186 5.13 -6.18 2.28
CA CYS A 186 6.27 -5.53 2.96
C CYS A 186 7.40 -5.16 2.00
N GLY A 187 8.17 -4.14 2.36
CA GLY A 187 9.49 -3.89 1.81
C GLY A 187 10.49 -5.01 2.15
N GLY A 188 11.65 -4.97 1.50
CA GLY A 188 12.69 -6.00 1.64
C GLY A 188 13.47 -6.33 0.36
N GLY A 189 13.44 -5.44 -0.64
CA GLY A 189 14.15 -5.64 -1.91
C GLY A 189 13.74 -6.94 -2.63
N PHE A 190 12.47 -7.32 -2.53
CA PHE A 190 11.90 -8.57 -3.05
C PHE A 190 12.56 -9.88 -2.55
N GLN A 191 13.46 -9.81 -1.57
CA GLN A 191 14.34 -10.91 -1.17
C GLN A 191 14.22 -11.28 0.32
N THR A 192 13.86 -10.34 1.18
CA THR A 192 13.76 -10.57 2.64
C THR A 192 12.32 -10.62 3.14
N PRO A 193 12.04 -11.45 4.16
CA PRO A 193 10.74 -11.48 4.82
C PRO A 193 10.50 -10.22 5.69
N PRO A 194 9.27 -10.00 6.18
CA PRO A 194 8.91 -8.82 6.97
C PRO A 194 9.78 -8.61 8.23
N ALA A 195 10.66 -7.60 8.17
CA ALA A 195 11.45 -7.12 9.30
C ALA A 195 10.58 -6.62 10.50
N PRO A 196 11.13 -6.54 11.73
CA PRO A 196 10.41 -6.13 12.94
C PRO A 196 9.66 -4.78 12.83
N GLU A 197 10.15 -3.88 11.99
CA GLU A 197 9.58 -2.57 11.67
C GLU A 197 8.22 -2.70 10.97
N HIS A 198 8.06 -3.64 10.02
CA HIS A 198 6.79 -3.90 9.34
C HIS A 198 5.72 -4.41 10.31
N TRP A 199 6.08 -5.39 11.16
CA TRP A 199 5.20 -5.90 12.21
C TRP A 199 4.81 -4.82 13.23
N ARG A 200 5.72 -3.88 13.53
CA ARG A 200 5.43 -2.74 14.39
C ARG A 200 4.51 -1.73 13.69
N PHE A 201 4.77 -1.42 12.43
CA PHE A 201 3.96 -0.52 11.61
C PHE A 201 2.52 -1.02 11.50
N LEU A 202 2.31 -2.28 11.11
CA LEU A 202 0.98 -2.89 11.06
C LEU A 202 0.30 -2.92 12.43
N ALA A 203 0.97 -3.37 13.48
CA ALA A 203 0.36 -3.43 14.81
C ALA A 203 -0.12 -2.06 15.30
N LEU A 204 0.60 -0.99 14.95
CA LEU A 204 0.20 0.39 15.26
C LEU A 204 -0.89 0.90 14.32
N LEU A 205 -0.83 0.58 13.02
CA LEU A 205 -1.85 0.94 12.05
C LEU A 205 -3.20 0.31 12.41
N THR A 206 -3.23 -0.97 12.80
CA THR A 206 -4.42 -1.65 13.33
C THR A 206 -4.99 -0.95 14.58
N GLN A 207 -4.12 -0.53 15.51
CA GLN A 207 -4.54 0.19 16.73
C GLN A 207 -5.08 1.59 16.40
N ASP A 208 -4.43 2.35 15.52
CA ASP A 208 -4.87 3.69 15.13
C ASP A 208 -6.21 3.64 14.37
N LEU A 209 -6.39 2.62 13.51
CA LEU A 209 -7.67 2.33 12.84
C LEU A 209 -8.78 1.96 13.83
N ALA A 210 -8.50 1.18 14.87
CA ALA A 210 -9.47 0.78 15.89
C ALA A 210 -9.83 1.94 16.85
N ASN A 211 -8.83 2.64 17.39
CA ASN A 211 -9.01 3.69 18.41
C ASN A 211 -9.88 4.83 17.90
N ARG A 212 -9.65 5.31 16.67
CA ARG A 212 -10.47 6.37 16.06
C ARG A 212 -11.86 5.88 15.57
N ARG A 213 -12.33 4.67 15.93
CA ARG A 213 -13.76 4.32 15.87
C ARG A 213 -14.53 4.76 17.12
N LEU A 214 -13.82 4.99 18.23
CA LEU A 214 -14.42 5.33 19.53
C LEU A 214 -14.71 6.84 19.70
N HIS A 215 -14.24 7.68 18.78
CA HIS A 215 -14.45 9.13 18.80
C HIS A 215 -14.92 9.62 17.43
N PRO A 216 -16.25 9.73 17.19
CA PRO A 216 -16.75 10.52 16.08
C PRO A 216 -16.40 12.01 16.29
N PRO A 217 -16.18 12.79 15.21
CA PRO A 217 -16.07 14.24 15.35
C PRO A 217 -17.38 14.81 15.87
N ALA A 218 -17.32 15.68 16.88
CA ALA A 218 -18.47 16.20 17.64
C ALA A 218 -19.33 17.23 16.87
N ALA A 219 -19.42 17.12 15.54
CA ALA A 219 -20.03 18.11 14.67
C ALA A 219 -20.69 17.46 13.43
N GLU A 220 -21.67 16.59 13.66
CA GLU A 220 -22.80 16.33 12.73
C GLU A 220 -23.81 15.36 13.39
N ASN A 221 -24.73 15.89 14.20
CA ASN A 221 -25.81 15.12 14.82
C ASN A 221 -26.92 14.78 13.80
N SER A 222 -26.59 13.97 12.80
CA SER A 222 -27.55 13.35 11.87
C SER A 222 -27.67 11.86 12.17
N PRO A 223 -28.82 11.37 12.67
CA PRO A 223 -29.02 9.94 12.94
C PRO A 223 -28.75 9.02 11.74
N ARG A 224 -28.87 9.57 10.52
CA ARG A 224 -28.64 8.85 9.26
C ARG A 224 -27.15 8.66 8.93
N ALA A 225 -26.29 9.59 9.33
CA ALA A 225 -24.84 9.47 9.12
C ALA A 225 -24.19 8.46 10.08
N ASP A 226 -24.71 8.36 11.31
CA ASP A 226 -24.17 7.49 12.36
C ASP A 226 -24.50 6.01 12.14
N ILE A 227 -25.59 5.70 11.41
CA ILE A 227 -25.92 4.33 10.96
C ILE A 227 -24.98 3.92 9.82
N LEU A 228 -24.80 4.79 8.81
CA LEU A 228 -23.95 4.52 7.65
C LEU A 228 -22.45 4.34 7.99
N ARG A 229 -21.96 4.97 9.07
CA ARG A 229 -20.57 4.87 9.53
C ARG A 229 -20.24 3.59 10.31
N ARG A 230 -21.22 2.75 10.68
CA ARG A 230 -21.01 1.62 11.61
C ARG A 230 -20.77 0.25 10.95
N ASP A 231 -21.08 0.09 9.66
CA ASP A 231 -21.19 -1.25 9.04
C ASP A 231 -19.96 -1.74 8.25
N MET A 232 -18.87 -0.95 8.14
CA MET A 232 -17.66 -1.36 7.42
C MET A 232 -16.45 -1.63 8.35
N ASP A 233 -16.02 -2.88 8.42
CA ASP A 233 -14.82 -3.28 9.19
C ASP A 233 -13.56 -3.29 8.32
N ILE A 234 -12.59 -2.41 8.61
CA ILE A 234 -11.26 -2.43 7.98
C ILE A 234 -10.38 -3.51 8.63
N GLU A 235 -10.07 -4.57 7.87
CA GLU A 235 -9.25 -5.70 8.30
C GLU A 235 -7.88 -5.65 7.61
N LEU A 236 -6.78 -5.59 8.37
CA LEU A 236 -5.42 -5.63 7.81
C LEU A 236 -4.92 -7.07 7.69
N VAL A 237 -4.35 -7.41 6.53
CA VAL A 237 -3.79 -8.73 6.23
C VAL A 237 -2.40 -8.57 5.62
N LEU A 238 -1.35 -8.98 6.32
CA LEU A 238 -0.01 -9.07 5.73
C LEU A 238 0.04 -10.25 4.76
N VAL A 239 0.59 -10.04 3.56
CA VAL A 239 0.80 -11.08 2.55
C VAL A 239 2.28 -11.46 2.51
N SER A 240 2.57 -12.73 2.78
CA SER A 240 3.93 -13.28 2.68
C SER A 240 4.19 -13.73 1.24
N TYR A 241 4.52 -12.77 0.37
CA TYR A 241 4.68 -13.05 -1.06
C TYR A 241 5.96 -13.85 -1.36
N PRO A 242 6.04 -14.60 -2.48
CA PRO A 242 7.25 -15.34 -2.84
C PRO A 242 8.44 -14.41 -3.12
N LEU A 243 9.63 -14.81 -2.65
CA LEU A 243 10.83 -13.95 -2.62
C LEU A 243 11.93 -14.47 -3.56
N ALA A 244 12.64 -13.54 -4.19
CA ALA A 244 13.83 -13.81 -5.00
C ALA A 244 15.06 -14.13 -4.11
N PRO A 245 16.12 -14.76 -4.64
CA PRO A 245 16.28 -15.27 -6.01
C PRO A 245 15.43 -16.51 -6.32
N ASN A 246 15.03 -17.29 -5.31
CA ASN A 246 14.40 -18.60 -5.51
C ASN A 246 12.95 -18.53 -6.03
N SER A 247 12.31 -17.36 -5.93
CA SER A 247 11.06 -17.02 -6.63
C SER A 247 11.25 -15.65 -7.33
N PRO A 248 11.77 -15.61 -8.56
CA PRO A 248 11.89 -14.37 -9.31
C PRO A 248 10.52 -13.87 -9.76
N ALA A 249 10.46 -12.61 -10.19
CA ALA A 249 9.27 -11.86 -10.58
C ALA A 249 8.30 -12.65 -11.47
N ARG A 250 8.82 -13.42 -12.43
CA ARG A 250 8.01 -14.23 -13.34
C ARG A 250 7.15 -15.27 -12.62
N GLU A 251 7.72 -15.94 -11.64
CA GLU A 251 7.03 -16.97 -10.84
C GLU A 251 6.22 -16.33 -9.72
N SER A 252 6.78 -15.36 -9.02
CA SER A 252 6.14 -14.65 -7.92
C SER A 252 4.87 -13.92 -8.39
N LEU A 253 4.92 -13.20 -9.51
CA LEU A 253 3.74 -12.55 -10.08
C LEU A 253 2.74 -13.57 -10.66
N ARG A 254 3.17 -14.75 -11.12
CA ARG A 254 2.25 -15.81 -11.57
C ARG A 254 1.40 -16.32 -10.40
N VAL A 255 2.04 -16.67 -9.27
CA VAL A 255 1.37 -17.10 -8.04
C VAL A 255 0.48 -15.99 -7.48
N LEU A 256 0.99 -14.75 -7.40
CA LEU A 256 0.23 -13.62 -6.85
C LEU A 256 -0.97 -13.22 -7.71
N LYS A 257 -0.95 -13.43 -9.03
CA LYS A 257 -2.12 -13.21 -9.90
C LYS A 257 -3.22 -14.23 -9.62
N GLN A 258 -2.88 -15.51 -9.43
CA GLN A 258 -3.83 -16.56 -9.04
C GLN A 258 -4.47 -16.25 -7.68
N TRP A 259 -3.65 -15.92 -6.69
CA TRP A 259 -4.09 -15.44 -5.38
C TRP A 259 -5.00 -14.20 -5.48
N LEU A 260 -4.63 -13.21 -6.30
CA LEU A 260 -5.39 -11.97 -6.43
C LEU A 260 -6.77 -12.22 -7.04
N THR A 261 -6.88 -13.03 -8.09
CA THR A 261 -8.19 -13.46 -8.62
C THR A 261 -9.05 -14.04 -7.51
N LYS A 262 -8.51 -14.97 -6.70
CA LYS A 262 -9.27 -15.64 -5.65
C LYS A 262 -9.78 -14.68 -4.58
N VAL A 263 -8.97 -13.72 -4.12
CA VAL A 263 -9.43 -12.74 -3.11
C VAL A 263 -10.36 -11.66 -3.70
N LEU A 264 -10.28 -11.36 -4.99
CA LEU A 264 -11.26 -10.51 -5.68
C LEU A 264 -12.62 -11.22 -5.83
N ASP A 265 -12.61 -12.50 -6.20
CA ASP A 265 -13.82 -13.32 -6.28
C ASP A 265 -14.49 -13.47 -4.90
N GLU A 266 -13.72 -13.80 -3.85
CA GLU A 266 -14.22 -13.83 -2.48
C GLU A 266 -14.79 -12.48 -2.03
N ALA A 267 -14.19 -11.36 -2.44
CA ALA A 267 -14.72 -10.04 -2.10
C ALA A 267 -16.07 -9.80 -2.79
N VAL A 268 -16.22 -10.18 -4.06
CA VAL A 268 -17.48 -10.10 -4.82
C VAL A 268 -18.56 -10.96 -4.21
N GLU A 269 -18.27 -12.23 -3.88
CA GLU A 269 -19.21 -13.18 -3.29
C GLU A 269 -19.77 -12.67 -1.95
N ASN A 270 -18.93 -12.04 -1.12
CA ASN A 270 -19.31 -11.53 0.20
C ASN A 270 -19.88 -10.10 0.16
N GLY A 271 -19.81 -9.40 -0.98
CA GLY A 271 -20.11 -7.96 -1.05
C GLY A 271 -19.11 -7.09 -0.28
N ASP A 272 -17.90 -7.62 -0.05
CA ASP A 272 -16.75 -6.95 0.57
C ASP A 272 -16.01 -6.08 -0.47
N THR A 273 -15.07 -5.26 0.00
CA THR A 273 -14.12 -4.53 -0.85
C THR A 273 -12.69 -4.78 -0.38
N LEU A 274 -11.70 -4.49 -1.25
CA LEU A 274 -10.30 -4.58 -0.87
C LEU A 274 -9.44 -3.43 -1.39
N SER A 275 -8.30 -3.25 -0.73
CA SER A 275 -7.20 -2.38 -1.12
C SER A 275 -5.89 -3.16 -1.09
N LEU A 276 -4.98 -2.84 -2.01
CA LEU A 276 -3.61 -3.35 -1.98
C LEU A 276 -2.68 -2.24 -1.47
N MET A 277 -1.89 -2.52 -0.44
CA MET A 277 -0.95 -1.57 0.16
C MET A 277 0.43 -2.18 0.23
N GLY A 278 1.48 -1.39 0.03
CA GLY A 278 2.84 -1.88 0.25
C GLY A 278 3.87 -0.79 0.35
N ASP A 279 5.01 -1.13 0.95
CA ASP A 279 6.16 -0.25 1.04
C ASP A 279 7.36 -0.80 0.27
N SER A 280 8.23 0.08 -0.23
CA SER A 280 9.42 -0.29 -1.00
C SER A 280 9.09 -1.29 -2.12
N SER A 281 9.81 -2.42 -2.20
CA SER A 281 9.51 -3.54 -3.10
C SER A 281 8.08 -4.07 -3.02
N GLY A 282 7.46 -4.10 -1.83
CA GLY A 282 6.06 -4.48 -1.69
C GLY A 282 5.11 -3.46 -2.34
N GLY A 283 5.49 -2.18 -2.29
CA GLY A 283 4.83 -1.09 -3.01
C GLY A 283 4.86 -1.27 -4.55
N ASN A 284 5.96 -1.80 -5.09
CA ASN A 284 6.05 -2.17 -6.51
C ASN A 284 5.11 -3.33 -6.83
N VAL A 285 5.12 -4.40 -6.01
CA VAL A 285 4.25 -5.58 -6.20
C VAL A 285 2.78 -5.19 -6.25
N VAL A 286 2.30 -4.33 -5.34
CA VAL A 286 0.88 -3.93 -5.35
C VAL A 286 0.49 -3.07 -6.56
N LEU A 287 1.38 -2.22 -7.05
CA LEU A 287 1.13 -1.45 -8.28
C LEU A 287 1.08 -2.37 -9.51
N SER A 288 2.04 -3.29 -9.65
CA SER A 288 2.06 -4.29 -10.73
C SER A 288 0.82 -5.19 -10.73
N LEU A 289 0.40 -5.65 -9.55
CA LEU A 289 -0.82 -6.44 -9.37
C LEU A 289 -2.08 -5.63 -9.68
N GLY A 290 -2.12 -4.36 -9.27
CA GLY A 290 -3.24 -3.45 -9.54
C GLY A 290 -3.46 -3.18 -11.02
N PHE A 291 -2.38 -2.87 -11.77
CA PHE A 291 -2.45 -2.73 -13.24
C PHE A 291 -2.94 -4.01 -13.91
N TRP A 292 -2.37 -5.15 -13.52
CA TRP A 292 -2.82 -6.43 -14.05
C TRP A 292 -4.31 -6.69 -13.76
N ALA A 293 -4.79 -6.39 -12.56
CA ALA A 293 -6.19 -6.60 -12.19
C ALA A 293 -7.15 -5.76 -13.03
N VAL A 294 -6.89 -4.46 -13.22
CA VAL A 294 -7.79 -3.61 -14.03
C VAL A 294 -7.78 -3.96 -15.53
N GLN A 295 -6.70 -4.57 -16.01
CA GLN A 295 -6.58 -5.04 -17.39
C GLN A 295 -7.18 -6.44 -17.62
N ASN A 296 -7.08 -7.35 -16.63
CA ASN A 296 -7.32 -8.79 -16.84
C ASN A 296 -8.45 -9.38 -15.98
N TYR A 297 -8.80 -8.79 -14.82
CA TYR A 297 -9.89 -9.31 -14.00
C TYR A 297 -11.24 -8.84 -14.53
N ALA A 298 -12.16 -9.79 -14.75
CA ALA A 298 -13.51 -9.54 -15.21
C ALA A 298 -14.49 -10.40 -14.40
N LEU A 299 -15.61 -9.79 -14.01
CA LEU A 299 -16.67 -10.48 -13.29
C LEU A 299 -17.41 -11.43 -14.23
N THR A 300 -17.63 -12.67 -13.78
CA THR A 300 -18.47 -13.64 -14.50
C THR A 300 -19.92 -13.13 -14.63
N PRO A 301 -20.69 -13.55 -15.65
CA PRO A 301 -22.09 -13.16 -15.78
C PRO A 301 -22.94 -13.46 -14.53
N GLN A 302 -22.62 -14.54 -13.81
CA GLN A 302 -23.28 -14.92 -12.55
C GLN A 302 -22.98 -13.91 -11.43
N GLN A 303 -21.70 -13.55 -11.21
CA GLN A 303 -21.30 -12.51 -10.25
C GLN A 303 -21.95 -11.15 -10.57
N GLN A 304 -22.02 -10.77 -11.85
CA GLN A 304 -22.68 -9.53 -12.28
C GLN A 304 -24.17 -9.52 -11.95
N GLN A 305 -24.87 -10.65 -12.11
CA GLN A 305 -26.29 -10.78 -11.74
C GLN A 305 -26.47 -10.76 -10.22
N GLN A 306 -25.60 -11.44 -9.47
CA GLN A 306 -25.64 -11.49 -8.01
C GLN A 306 -25.49 -10.10 -7.38
N GLN A 307 -24.54 -9.28 -7.88
CA GLN A 307 -24.39 -7.89 -7.43
C GLN A 307 -25.63 -7.05 -7.71
N GLN A 308 -26.27 -7.19 -8.89
CA GLN A 308 -27.51 -6.47 -9.22
C GLN A 308 -28.68 -6.87 -8.29
N GLN A 309 -28.75 -8.14 -7.87
CA GLN A 309 -29.76 -8.61 -6.93
C GLN A 309 -29.51 -8.10 -5.50
N GLN A 310 -28.25 -7.99 -5.05
CA GLN A 310 -27.90 -7.47 -3.72
C GLN A 310 -28.15 -5.96 -3.53
N VAL A 311 -28.21 -5.18 -4.62
CA VAL A 311 -28.48 -3.72 -4.58
C VAL A 311 -29.99 -3.41 -4.62
N SER A 312 -30.84 -4.39 -4.95
CA SER A 312 -32.29 -4.22 -4.92
C SER A 312 -32.79 -4.22 -3.46
N PRO A 313 -33.47 -3.17 -2.97
CA PRO A 313 -34.07 -3.22 -1.64
C PRO A 313 -35.12 -4.32 -1.59
N ARG A 314 -35.20 -5.05 -0.47
CA ARG A 314 -36.38 -5.88 -0.18
C ARG A 314 -37.59 -4.95 -0.14
N ALA A 315 -38.43 -5.04 -1.17
CA ALA A 315 -39.72 -4.37 -1.16
C ALA A 315 -40.51 -4.93 0.02
N ASP A 316 -40.85 -4.05 0.97
CA ASP A 316 -41.73 -4.40 2.07
C ASP A 316 -43.13 -4.67 1.51
N PRO A 317 -43.70 -5.90 1.65
CA PRO A 317 -45.00 -6.21 1.04
C PRO A 317 -46.19 -5.48 1.69
N SER A 318 -45.97 -4.68 2.74
CA SER A 318 -47.02 -4.13 3.59
C SER A 318 -47.57 -2.75 3.18
N LEU A 319 -47.06 -2.14 2.10
CA LEU A 319 -47.56 -0.85 1.58
C LEU A 319 -48.04 -0.98 0.13
N ALA A 320 -49.13 -1.71 -0.04
CA ALA A 320 -49.96 -1.63 -1.24
C ALA A 320 -51.25 -0.86 -0.90
N ASP A 321 -51.37 0.35 -1.46
CA ASP A 321 -52.59 1.02 -1.96
C ASP A 321 -52.53 2.55 -1.78
N ASP A 322 -52.02 3.26 -2.79
CA ASP A 322 -52.55 4.56 -3.22
C ASP A 322 -52.24 4.75 -4.72
N GLY A 323 -53.26 5.09 -5.50
CA GLY A 323 -53.31 4.98 -6.96
C GLY A 323 -52.58 6.09 -7.72
N THR A 324 -51.32 6.37 -7.39
CA THR A 324 -50.53 7.41 -8.09
C THR A 324 -49.70 6.85 -9.26
N MET A 325 -49.78 7.54 -10.40
CA MET A 325 -49.18 7.16 -11.68
C MET A 325 -47.67 6.89 -11.58
N ARG A 326 -47.25 5.67 -11.93
CA ARG A 326 -45.82 5.34 -12.15
C ARG A 326 -45.28 6.06 -13.40
N PRO A 327 -44.17 6.79 -13.33
CA PRO A 327 -43.42 7.18 -14.53
C PRO A 327 -42.72 5.94 -15.14
N PRO A 328 -42.66 5.81 -16.47
CA PRO A 328 -41.93 4.73 -17.13
C PRO A 328 -40.43 5.03 -17.23
N ASN A 329 -39.62 3.97 -17.18
CA ASN A 329 -38.18 3.92 -17.49
C ASN A 329 -37.23 4.80 -16.66
N GLY A 330 -36.53 4.16 -15.72
CA GLY A 330 -35.45 4.80 -14.98
C GLY A 330 -34.83 3.95 -13.87
N THR A 331 -34.79 2.63 -13.99
CA THR A 331 -33.97 1.82 -13.07
C THR A 331 -32.50 2.19 -13.26
N PRO A 332 -31.79 2.70 -12.24
CA PRO A 332 -30.35 2.84 -12.33
C PRO A 332 -29.76 1.43 -12.37
N ARG A 333 -29.43 0.94 -13.57
CA ARG A 333 -28.61 -0.25 -13.75
C ARG A 333 -27.21 0.08 -13.23
N THR A 334 -27.01 -0.04 -11.92
CA THR A 334 -25.70 0.10 -11.29
C THR A 334 -24.77 -0.94 -11.93
N SER A 335 -23.78 -0.46 -12.68
CA SER A 335 -22.77 -1.32 -13.30
C SER A 335 -22.12 -2.20 -12.22
N PRO A 336 -21.77 -3.46 -12.54
CA PRO A 336 -21.09 -4.34 -11.61
C PRO A 336 -19.85 -3.68 -10.99
N ARG A 337 -19.79 -3.64 -9.65
CA ARG A 337 -18.72 -2.98 -8.91
C ARG A 337 -17.44 -3.80 -8.96
N PHE A 338 -16.35 -3.15 -9.32
CA PHE A 338 -15.01 -3.73 -9.22
C PHE A 338 -14.58 -3.78 -7.73
N PRO A 339 -14.16 -4.94 -7.19
CA PRO A 339 -13.95 -5.11 -5.74
C PRO A 339 -12.64 -4.49 -5.21
N LEU A 340 -11.65 -4.27 -6.08
CA LEU A 340 -10.42 -3.54 -5.76
C LEU A 340 -10.69 -2.04 -5.87
N THR A 341 -10.40 -1.30 -4.80
CA THR A 341 -10.81 0.12 -4.66
C THR A 341 -9.63 1.07 -4.56
N SER A 342 -8.49 0.64 -3.99
CA SER A 342 -7.29 1.46 -3.91
C SER A 342 -5.98 0.67 -3.99
N LEU A 343 -4.97 1.33 -4.53
CA LEU A 343 -3.55 0.98 -4.49
C LEU A 343 -2.81 2.02 -3.63
N ILE A 344 -2.06 1.59 -2.63
CA ILE A 344 -1.37 2.47 -1.68
C ILE A 344 0.13 2.14 -1.67
N SER A 345 0.94 3.07 -2.16
CA SER A 345 2.38 2.88 -2.37
C SER A 345 3.22 3.76 -1.43
N ILE A 346 4.06 3.16 -0.58
CA ILE A 346 5.01 3.89 0.27
C ILE A 346 6.42 3.70 -0.32
N SER A 347 7.03 4.74 -0.88
CA SER A 347 8.40 4.69 -1.41
C SER A 347 8.67 3.54 -2.43
N ALA A 348 7.71 3.18 -3.29
CA ALA A 348 7.91 2.08 -4.24
C ALA A 348 8.91 2.44 -5.36
N PRO A 349 9.73 1.47 -5.82
CA PRO A 349 10.41 1.59 -7.10
C PRO A 349 9.37 1.41 -8.22
N THR A 350 9.10 2.46 -8.99
CA THR A 350 8.10 2.45 -10.08
C THR A 350 8.72 2.20 -11.46
N ASP A 351 10.03 2.36 -11.60
CA ASP A 351 10.84 1.90 -12.72
C ASP A 351 12.09 1.18 -12.18
N LEU A 352 12.36 -0.03 -12.65
CA LEU A 352 13.48 -0.89 -12.22
C LEU A 352 14.74 -0.74 -13.07
N THR A 353 14.72 0.12 -14.09
CA THR A 353 15.89 0.36 -14.95
C THR A 353 16.97 1.22 -14.29
N ASN A 354 16.61 2.01 -13.26
CA ASN A 354 17.41 3.09 -12.68
C ASN A 354 17.90 4.13 -13.72
N SER A 355 17.10 4.38 -14.77
CA SER A 355 17.49 5.25 -15.89
C SER A 355 17.26 6.75 -15.67
N ASN A 356 16.44 7.13 -14.68
CA ASN A 356 16.13 8.53 -14.41
C ASN A 356 17.37 9.29 -13.89
N PRO A 357 17.78 10.40 -14.55
CA PRO A 357 19.00 11.11 -14.20
C PRO A 357 18.99 11.71 -12.78
N GLN A 358 17.81 12.01 -12.23
CA GLN A 358 17.67 12.57 -10.88
C GLN A 358 18.00 11.56 -9.78
N ILE A 359 18.01 10.26 -10.06
CA ILE A 359 18.45 9.21 -9.11
C ILE A 359 19.88 9.49 -8.63
N ARG A 360 20.75 10.02 -9.49
CA ARG A 360 22.15 10.35 -9.15
C ARG A 360 22.26 11.47 -8.12
N GLU A 361 21.31 12.40 -8.09
CA GLU A 361 21.26 13.46 -7.07
C GLU A 361 20.63 12.94 -5.77
N ALA A 362 19.56 12.14 -5.88
CA ALA A 362 18.95 11.47 -4.74
C ALA A 362 19.95 10.54 -4.02
N ASP A 363 20.82 9.83 -4.75
CA ASP A 363 21.84 8.92 -4.20
C ASP A 363 22.92 9.63 -3.35
N LYS A 364 23.13 10.93 -3.57
CA LYS A 364 23.99 11.76 -2.70
C LYS A 364 23.30 12.13 -1.39
N LEU A 365 21.98 12.09 -1.33
CA LEU A 365 21.14 12.61 -0.24
C LEU A 365 20.54 11.50 0.64
N ASP A 366 20.21 10.36 0.05
CA ASP A 366 19.66 9.18 0.70
C ASP A 366 20.64 8.61 1.75
N CYS A 367 20.10 8.28 2.92
CA CYS A 367 20.84 7.68 4.03
C CYS A 367 20.60 6.16 4.17
N VAL A 368 19.60 5.61 3.50
CA VAL A 368 19.14 4.20 3.63
C VAL A 368 19.56 3.37 2.42
N LEU A 369 19.03 3.67 1.22
CA LEU A 369 19.25 2.90 0.00
C LEU A 369 20.40 3.47 -0.84
N THR A 370 20.85 2.76 -1.87
CA THR A 370 21.76 3.28 -2.92
C THR A 370 21.23 2.98 -4.31
N ALA A 371 21.64 3.77 -5.29
CA ALA A 371 21.37 3.52 -6.71
C ALA A 371 21.98 2.19 -7.20
N ALA A 372 23.08 1.75 -6.59
CA ALA A 372 23.70 0.46 -6.87
C ALA A 372 22.90 -0.72 -6.28
N LEU A 373 22.47 -0.62 -5.01
CA LEU A 373 21.67 -1.66 -4.35
C LEU A 373 20.34 -1.85 -5.05
N THR A 374 19.64 -0.75 -5.35
CA THR A 374 18.33 -0.81 -6.03
C THR A 374 18.43 -1.48 -7.39
N ARG A 375 19.53 -1.26 -8.11
CA ARG A 375 19.84 -1.95 -9.36
C ARG A 375 20.10 -3.46 -9.17
N GLU A 376 20.96 -3.84 -8.23
CA GLU A 376 21.24 -5.25 -7.92
C GLU A 376 19.97 -6.01 -7.49
N VAL A 377 19.18 -5.40 -6.61
CA VAL A 377 17.87 -5.88 -6.15
C VAL A 377 16.92 -6.11 -7.33
N ALA A 378 16.87 -5.17 -8.27
CA ALA A 378 16.02 -5.29 -9.44
C ALA A 378 16.46 -6.41 -10.38
N GLU A 379 17.78 -6.61 -10.58
CA GLU A 379 18.34 -7.70 -11.38
C GLU A 379 18.10 -9.08 -10.74
N VAL A 380 18.23 -9.20 -9.41
CA VAL A 380 17.86 -10.42 -8.67
C VAL A 380 16.36 -10.70 -8.81
N TRP A 381 15.50 -9.70 -8.59
CA TRP A 381 14.04 -9.84 -8.70
C TRP A 381 13.63 -10.31 -10.09
N THR A 382 14.20 -9.74 -11.15
CA THR A 382 13.81 -10.02 -12.53
C THR A 382 14.49 -11.24 -13.16
N GLY A 383 15.41 -11.88 -12.45
CA GLY A 383 16.21 -13.00 -12.98
C GLY A 383 17.28 -12.57 -14.01
N ASN A 384 17.61 -11.28 -14.07
CA ASN A 384 18.65 -10.74 -14.97
C ASN A 384 20.06 -10.78 -14.35
N ARG A 385 20.20 -11.16 -13.08
CA ARG A 385 21.52 -11.29 -12.45
C ARG A 385 22.29 -12.43 -13.12
N ASN A 386 23.31 -12.08 -13.89
CA ASN A 386 24.26 -13.04 -14.42
C ASN A 386 24.85 -13.88 -13.27
N SER A 387 25.04 -15.17 -13.51
CA SER A 387 25.89 -16.01 -12.67
C SER A 387 27.34 -15.61 -12.92
N ASP A 388 27.77 -14.49 -12.33
CA ASP A 388 29.13 -13.97 -12.45
C ASP A 388 30.14 -15.07 -12.12
N GLY A 389 31.17 -15.24 -12.96
CA GLY A 389 32.02 -16.45 -13.01
C GLY A 389 32.86 -16.79 -11.76
N ASN A 390 32.68 -16.07 -10.65
CA ASN A 390 33.20 -16.48 -9.34
C ASN A 390 32.23 -17.47 -8.69
N GLY A 391 32.59 -18.76 -8.72
CA GLY A 391 31.74 -19.90 -8.36
C GLY A 391 31.33 -20.04 -6.88
N HIS A 392 30.63 -19.04 -6.35
CA HIS A 392 29.96 -19.05 -5.04
C HIS A 392 28.44 -18.89 -5.14
N GLY A 393 27.88 -18.82 -6.36
CA GLY A 393 26.46 -19.11 -6.57
C GLY A 393 26.13 -20.58 -6.25
N PRO A 394 24.92 -20.90 -5.76
CA PRO A 394 24.53 -22.26 -5.44
C PRO A 394 24.55 -23.14 -6.70
N LYS A 395 25.50 -24.08 -6.77
CA LYS A 395 25.78 -24.93 -7.94
C LYS A 395 24.69 -25.97 -8.29
N ASN A 396 23.49 -25.88 -7.72
CA ASN A 396 22.39 -26.83 -7.89
C ASN A 396 21.04 -26.08 -8.00
N GLN A 397 20.95 -25.15 -8.94
CA GLN A 397 19.65 -24.70 -9.45
C GLN A 397 19.63 -24.96 -10.95
N ASP A 398 18.71 -25.83 -11.34
CA ASP A 398 18.22 -25.94 -12.71
C ASP A 398 17.84 -24.51 -13.16
N PRO A 399 18.42 -23.96 -14.25
CA PRO A 399 18.12 -22.59 -14.66
C PRO A 399 16.62 -22.48 -14.85
N SER A 400 15.98 -21.61 -14.06
CA SER A 400 14.53 -21.53 -13.98
C SER A 400 13.93 -21.54 -15.38
N SER A 401 13.08 -22.52 -15.70
CA SER A 401 12.47 -22.73 -17.03
C SER A 401 11.62 -21.55 -17.53
N TYR A 402 11.56 -20.52 -16.70
CA TYR A 402 10.88 -19.25 -16.78
C TYR A 402 11.96 -18.16 -16.94
N GLY A 403 12.37 -17.86 -18.18
CA GLY A 403 13.47 -16.93 -18.48
C GLY A 403 13.29 -15.51 -17.92
N ALA A 404 14.37 -14.72 -17.89
CA ALA A 404 14.37 -13.38 -17.29
C ALA A 404 13.25 -12.45 -17.81
N ILE A 405 12.88 -11.45 -17.00
CA ILE A 405 11.96 -10.37 -17.40
C ILE A 405 12.79 -9.10 -17.61
N PRO A 406 12.71 -8.39 -18.75
CA PRO A 406 13.42 -7.13 -18.92
C PRO A 406 13.07 -6.14 -17.80
N LEU A 407 14.05 -5.43 -17.23
CA LEU A 407 13.80 -4.42 -16.18
C LEU A 407 12.79 -3.35 -16.62
N ALA A 408 12.73 -3.06 -17.92
CA ALA A 408 11.81 -2.12 -18.54
C ALA A 408 10.38 -2.67 -18.77
N ASP A 409 10.09 -3.93 -18.44
CA ASP A 409 8.79 -4.55 -18.61
C ASP A 409 7.74 -3.95 -17.65
N SER A 410 6.57 -3.61 -18.16
CA SER A 410 5.53 -2.91 -17.39
C SER A 410 4.92 -3.73 -16.24
N SER A 411 5.12 -5.05 -16.21
CA SER A 411 4.71 -5.92 -15.11
C SER A 411 5.64 -5.86 -13.89
N VAL A 412 6.86 -5.33 -14.05
CA VAL A 412 7.82 -5.10 -12.95
C VAL A 412 8.20 -3.63 -12.79
N SER A 413 7.95 -2.79 -13.80
CA SER A 413 8.14 -1.34 -13.78
C SER A 413 6.81 -0.60 -14.00
N PRO A 414 5.97 -0.42 -12.95
CA PRO A 414 4.64 0.18 -13.05
C PRO A 414 4.55 1.50 -13.82
N LEU A 415 5.56 2.38 -13.74
CA LEU A 415 5.65 3.65 -14.48
C LEU A 415 5.59 3.45 -16.00
N ARG A 416 6.11 2.33 -16.49
CA ARG A 416 6.24 2.01 -17.91
C ARG A 416 4.97 1.40 -18.50
N ASN A 417 3.89 1.26 -17.74
CA ASN A 417 2.58 0.89 -18.28
C ASN A 417 2.08 1.91 -19.32
N PRO A 418 1.38 1.45 -20.38
CA PRO A 418 0.79 2.35 -21.39
C PRO A 418 -0.34 3.18 -20.79
N GLU A 419 -0.67 4.32 -21.39
CA GLU A 419 -1.67 5.25 -20.84
C GLU A 419 -3.06 4.60 -20.73
N ALA A 420 -3.40 3.69 -21.63
CA ALA A 420 -4.61 2.86 -21.55
C ALA A 420 -4.74 2.06 -20.23
N ALA A 421 -3.63 1.66 -19.60
CA ALA A 421 -3.64 0.97 -18.31
C ALA A 421 -3.96 1.93 -17.15
N PHE A 422 -3.53 3.18 -17.24
CA PHE A 422 -3.89 4.24 -16.28
C PHE A 422 -5.35 4.68 -16.48
N HIS A 423 -5.84 4.73 -17.72
CA HIS A 423 -7.28 4.90 -17.98
C HIS A 423 -8.09 3.74 -17.41
N ALA A 424 -7.65 2.48 -17.54
CA ALA A 424 -8.32 1.35 -16.89
C ALA A 424 -8.40 1.45 -15.35
N LEU A 425 -7.41 2.05 -14.67
CA LEU A 425 -7.50 2.38 -13.24
C LEU A 425 -8.61 3.40 -12.97
N LYS A 426 -8.62 4.51 -13.72
CA LYS A 426 -9.63 5.58 -13.62
C LYS A 426 -11.05 5.07 -13.92
N ASP A 427 -11.22 4.33 -15.00
CA ASP A 427 -12.52 3.86 -15.49
C ASP A 427 -13.13 2.80 -14.57
N ARG A 428 -12.29 2.00 -13.89
CA ARG A 428 -12.71 1.09 -12.81
C ARG A 428 -12.72 1.74 -11.42
N GLN A 429 -12.54 3.06 -11.34
CA GLN A 429 -12.57 3.85 -10.10
C GLN A 429 -11.56 3.39 -9.03
N VAL A 430 -10.42 2.83 -9.45
CA VAL A 430 -9.34 2.41 -8.56
C VAL A 430 -8.47 3.61 -8.22
N ASN A 431 -8.45 4.02 -6.96
CA ASN A 431 -7.57 5.07 -6.49
C ASN A 431 -6.10 4.62 -6.48
N VAL A 432 -5.19 5.57 -6.70
CA VAL A 432 -3.75 5.36 -6.55
C VAL A 432 -3.16 6.42 -5.62
N HIS A 433 -2.85 6.00 -4.40
CA HIS A 433 -2.28 6.83 -3.35
C HIS A 433 -0.77 6.58 -3.20
N GLY A 434 -0.06 7.56 -2.64
CA GLY A 434 1.33 7.36 -2.30
C GLY A 434 1.88 8.19 -1.16
N VAL A 435 3.03 7.73 -0.63
CA VAL A 435 3.84 8.44 0.36
C VAL A 435 5.30 8.38 -0.09
N LEU A 436 5.93 9.54 -0.29
CA LEU A 436 7.30 9.69 -0.77
C LEU A 436 8.09 10.61 0.15
N GLY A 437 9.34 10.25 0.46
CA GLY A 437 10.34 11.17 0.99
C GLY A 437 11.30 11.59 -0.12
N THR A 438 11.71 12.86 -0.23
CA THR A 438 12.55 13.29 -1.37
C THR A 438 14.05 12.96 -1.23
N HIS A 439 14.51 12.49 -0.07
CA HIS A 439 15.86 11.96 0.14
C HIS A 439 15.83 10.42 0.08
N ASP A 440 15.30 9.89 -1.02
CA ASP A 440 15.12 8.47 -1.33
C ASP A 440 15.49 8.29 -2.82
N VAL A 441 16.39 7.36 -3.14
CA VAL A 441 16.79 7.09 -4.53
C VAL A 441 15.63 6.68 -5.45
N LEU A 442 14.51 6.22 -4.89
CA LEU A 442 13.31 5.83 -5.62
C LEU A 442 12.31 6.99 -5.81
N ALA A 443 12.49 8.11 -5.11
CA ALA A 443 11.59 9.25 -5.18
C ALA A 443 11.44 9.88 -6.58
N PRO A 444 12.48 9.99 -7.43
CA PRO A 444 12.34 10.57 -8.77
C PRO A 444 11.29 9.86 -9.63
N ASP A 445 11.35 8.53 -9.71
CA ASP A 445 10.40 7.73 -10.49
C ASP A 445 9.04 7.66 -9.81
N GLY A 446 8.99 7.67 -8.47
CA GLY A 446 7.75 7.81 -7.71
C GLY A 446 7.02 9.12 -7.99
N ILE A 447 7.76 10.23 -8.13
CA ILE A 447 7.22 11.56 -8.49
C ILE A 447 6.76 11.57 -9.96
N GLU A 448 7.49 10.94 -10.88
CA GLU A 448 7.04 10.81 -12.28
C GLU A 448 5.75 9.98 -12.37
N PHE A 449 5.67 8.88 -11.61
CA PHE A 449 4.48 8.03 -11.52
C PHE A 449 3.26 8.80 -11.00
N MET A 450 3.42 9.55 -9.91
CA MET A 450 2.39 10.45 -9.37
C MET A 450 1.92 11.47 -10.41
N ARG A 451 2.86 12.13 -11.12
CA ARG A 451 2.55 13.09 -12.19
C ARG A 451 1.82 12.43 -13.36
N LYS A 452 2.16 11.20 -13.71
CA LYS A 452 1.47 10.42 -14.75
C LYS A 452 0.03 10.06 -14.34
N CYS A 453 -0.19 9.63 -13.09
CA CYS A 453 -1.53 9.46 -12.52
C CYS A 453 -2.34 10.76 -12.60
N GLN A 454 -1.75 11.89 -12.19
CA GLN A 454 -2.40 13.21 -12.23
C GLN A 454 -2.77 13.62 -13.66
N ARG A 455 -1.82 13.53 -14.61
CA ARG A 455 -2.01 13.88 -16.02
C ARG A 455 -3.09 13.05 -16.71
N LEU A 456 -3.22 11.77 -16.34
CA LEU A 456 -4.19 10.85 -16.93
C LEU A 456 -5.53 10.79 -16.16
N GLY A 457 -5.70 11.64 -15.14
CA GLY A 457 -6.94 11.79 -14.39
C GLY A 457 -7.26 10.62 -13.46
N VAL A 458 -6.26 9.84 -13.05
CA VAL A 458 -6.40 8.81 -12.01
C VAL A 458 -6.61 9.50 -10.67
N THR A 459 -7.60 9.07 -9.88
CA THR A 459 -7.88 9.63 -8.56
C THR A 459 -6.88 9.13 -7.52
N GLY A 460 -6.53 9.98 -6.55
CA GLY A 460 -5.56 9.59 -5.54
C GLY A 460 -5.19 10.70 -4.56
N LYS A 461 -4.45 10.32 -3.51
CA LYS A 461 -3.83 11.26 -2.57
C LYS A 461 -2.36 10.92 -2.36
N TRP A 462 -1.50 11.93 -2.40
CA TRP A 462 -0.06 11.76 -2.31
C TRP A 462 0.55 12.66 -1.24
N LEU A 463 1.33 12.09 -0.33
CA LEU A 463 2.17 12.82 0.61
C LEU A 463 3.60 12.86 0.07
N VAL A 464 4.10 14.05 -0.29
CA VAL A 464 5.49 14.26 -0.70
C VAL A 464 6.18 15.06 0.40
N TRP A 465 7.08 14.42 1.14
CA TRP A 465 7.78 15.03 2.25
C TRP A 465 9.25 15.31 1.88
N GLU A 466 9.55 16.58 1.68
CA GLU A 466 10.88 17.05 1.36
C GLU A 466 11.87 16.72 2.48
N GLY A 467 13.02 16.15 2.10
CA GLY A 467 14.10 15.79 3.04
C GLY A 467 13.90 14.48 3.80
N GLN A 468 12.74 13.83 3.69
CA GLN A 468 12.48 12.52 4.29
C GLN A 468 13.13 11.36 3.54
N MET A 469 13.46 10.31 4.29
CA MET A 469 14.13 9.10 3.82
C MET A 469 13.16 8.02 3.33
N HIS A 470 13.71 7.01 2.66
CA HIS A 470 13.01 5.80 2.26
C HIS A 470 12.16 5.17 3.39
N CYS A 471 10.90 4.84 3.10
CA CYS A 471 9.94 4.22 4.03
C CYS A 471 9.79 4.89 5.41
N PHE A 472 9.97 6.22 5.51
CA PHE A 472 9.87 6.93 6.79
C PHE A 472 8.60 6.68 7.64
N PRO A 473 7.39 6.33 7.10
CA PRO A 473 6.22 5.98 7.94
C PRO A 473 6.47 4.81 8.90
N LEU A 474 7.33 3.85 8.54
CA LEU A 474 7.67 2.70 9.38
C LEU A 474 8.53 3.13 10.60
N ALA A 475 9.30 4.21 10.47
CA ALA A 475 10.15 4.76 11.54
C ALA A 475 9.37 5.55 12.61
N GLY A 476 8.05 5.73 12.47
CA GLY A 476 7.23 6.49 13.41
C GLY A 476 7.17 5.92 14.82
N GLY A 477 7.24 4.59 14.92
CA GLY A 477 7.12 3.87 16.17
C GLY A 477 5.87 4.24 16.99
N GLY A 478 5.94 4.07 18.30
CA GLY A 478 4.81 4.18 19.21
C GLY A 478 5.23 4.64 20.60
N GLY A 479 4.38 5.47 21.23
CA GLY A 479 4.75 6.23 22.42
C GLY A 479 5.87 7.22 22.13
N VAL A 480 6.85 7.29 23.04
CA VAL A 480 8.03 8.19 22.94
C VAL A 480 9.06 7.69 21.92
N ILE A 481 8.97 6.43 21.46
CA ILE A 481 9.97 5.81 20.59
C ILE A 481 9.57 5.95 19.12
N GLY A 482 10.38 6.68 18.34
CA GLY A 482 10.28 6.82 16.88
C GLY A 482 10.23 8.28 16.44
N ILE A 483 10.43 8.55 15.16
CA ILE A 483 10.43 9.93 14.62
C ILE A 483 9.01 10.49 14.48
N ARG A 484 8.88 11.81 14.59
CA ARG A 484 7.59 12.51 14.46
C ARG A 484 6.97 12.27 13.09
N GLU A 485 7.78 12.40 12.06
CA GLU A 485 7.41 12.36 10.65
C GLU A 485 6.89 10.98 10.25
N GLY A 486 7.46 9.92 10.82
CA GLY A 486 6.93 8.58 10.63
C GLY A 486 5.56 8.36 11.28
N ARG A 487 5.28 9.00 12.44
CA ARG A 487 3.94 8.93 13.05
C ARG A 487 2.92 9.70 12.21
N GLU A 488 3.29 10.87 11.71
CA GLU A 488 2.42 11.70 10.88
C GLU A 488 2.21 11.08 9.49
N GLY A 489 3.24 10.46 8.90
CA GLY A 489 3.13 9.67 7.67
C GLY A 489 2.25 8.43 7.83
N ARG A 490 2.32 7.74 8.98
CA ARG A 490 1.34 6.67 9.30
C ARG A 490 -0.06 7.23 9.51
N GLY A 491 -0.20 8.39 10.15
CA GLY A 491 -1.47 9.10 10.32
C GLY A 491 -2.14 9.41 8.99
N PHE A 492 -1.38 9.90 8.01
CA PHE A 492 -1.85 10.08 6.63
C PHE A 492 -2.42 8.77 6.05
N VAL A 493 -1.71 7.64 6.18
CA VAL A 493 -2.20 6.32 5.71
C VAL A 493 -3.48 5.88 6.45
N VAL A 494 -3.61 6.15 7.76
CA VAL A 494 -4.85 5.90 8.52
C VAL A 494 -6.01 6.69 7.92
N ASP A 495 -5.80 7.97 7.61
CA ASP A 495 -6.82 8.85 7.05
C ASP A 495 -7.21 8.45 5.61
N LEU A 496 -6.27 7.95 4.81
CA LEU A 496 -6.56 7.36 3.49
C LEU A 496 -7.47 6.13 3.60
N LEU A 497 -7.07 5.13 4.38
CA LEU A 497 -7.80 3.87 4.52
C LEU A 497 -9.24 4.08 5.02
N ARG A 498 -9.42 5.07 5.91
CA ARG A 498 -10.74 5.49 6.39
C ARG A 498 -11.57 6.15 5.31
N ARG A 499 -11.02 7.16 4.63
CA ARG A 499 -11.75 7.92 3.59
C ARG A 499 -12.18 7.03 2.44
N ASP A 500 -11.34 6.08 2.04
CA ASP A 500 -11.67 5.14 0.98
C ASP A 500 -12.78 4.19 1.43
N CYS A 501 -12.68 3.61 2.62
CA CYS A 501 -13.75 2.81 3.23
C CYS A 501 -15.09 3.59 3.36
N GLU A 502 -15.04 4.87 3.77
CA GLU A 502 -16.20 5.75 3.88
C GLU A 502 -16.84 6.07 2.52
N ARG A 503 -16.03 6.34 1.48
CA ARG A 503 -16.52 6.52 0.11
C ARG A 503 -17.22 5.27 -0.39
N GLU A 504 -16.66 4.08 -0.14
CA GLU A 504 -17.28 2.84 -0.57
C GLU A 504 -18.62 2.59 0.11
N GLY A 505 -18.83 3.09 1.33
CA GLY A 505 -20.14 3.16 1.98
C GLY A 505 -21.08 4.18 1.32
N GLN A 506 -20.59 5.40 1.03
CA GLN A 506 -21.39 6.46 0.40
C GLN A 506 -21.84 6.16 -1.04
N MET A 507 -21.09 5.37 -1.82
CA MET A 507 -21.47 4.98 -3.18
C MET A 507 -22.58 3.91 -3.25
N MET A 508 -23.06 3.41 -2.10
CA MET A 508 -24.02 2.30 -2.03
C MET A 508 -25.40 2.67 -1.44
N TYR A 509 -25.63 3.96 -1.17
CA TYR A 509 -26.89 4.53 -0.67
C TYR A 509 -27.22 5.86 -1.37
#